data_AF-A0A2T3Z3A3-F1
#
_entry.id   AF-A0A2T3Z3A3-F1
#
_cell.length_a   1.000
_cell.length_b   1.000
_cell.length_c   1.000
_cell.angle_alpha   90.00
_cell.angle_beta   90.00
_cell.angle_gamma   90.00
#
_symmetry.space_group_name_H-M   'P 1'
#
loop_
_entity.id
_entity.type
_entity.pdbx_description
1 polymer ?
#
loop_
_entity_poly.entity_id
_entity_poly.type
_entity_poly.pdbx_seq_one_letter_code
_entity_poly.pdbx_strand_id
1 'polypeptide(L)'
;MPGDITTHHDDTSSSGSSDHEDEHKGPPGGYDKTPLPDAPQGYTLRFVFHSASNVPVADLHTASSDPFLVATLKGTQPKRHKEDPDLKYRTRTIHRTTTPEWNEEWIVANVPPGGFTLKCRMYDEDVADKDDRLGNVTINVDSVSEDWPGIPPPGQEFEAKKRVMSKRAFILKGIASAISHGTHLAPRLRISIQVLGKSEPPFAQMCTLAPTRWIKHNSPMIGRLIGAKVNTNESDDEKPNGEDNEPRSTKYDFQANEIQLQGPVPPTLYHRYVEFRPVIGSLFSSTGIRGTILNKALHKQHHRIYNYDSTTEYGTFKPCSREASLQFLRMVHFDEGGRVFTYVLTLDGLMRFTETGKEFGIDFLSKHTMHADAEKYIAYSGEFFIRRLQHPDANDSPEPKEKTHPSEPIPGGPPNQPPPPNPAFYQLYIDNESGTYRPEKSILPDLKEFLQKNFPDMGIVTMNVEDEHLQKLKDEQRAIKKSEGRMMHVVMNSSSDSLSSVESELNDENYSLEAGRRSKKEAAHAVLRHPNPEHFKEAAEVMLPHREKKVE
;
A
#
# COMPACT_ATOMS: atom_id res chain seq x y z
N MET A 1 -8.84 -25.75 -72.55
CA MET A 1 -8.20 -25.12 -73.73
C MET A 1 -9.21 -24.21 -74.39
N PRO A 2 -8.91 -22.94 -74.69
CA PRO A 2 -8.10 -21.92 -73.99
C PRO A 2 -9.01 -20.74 -73.54
N GLY A 3 -8.60 -19.69 -72.82
CA GLY A 3 -7.29 -19.26 -72.36
C GLY A 3 -7.41 -18.05 -71.40
N ASP A 4 -6.34 -17.85 -70.63
CA ASP A 4 -6.03 -16.74 -69.72
C ASP A 4 -5.97 -15.37 -70.41
N ILE A 5 -6.03 -14.28 -69.61
CA ILE A 5 -4.95 -13.27 -69.42
C ILE A 5 -5.46 -12.06 -68.58
N THR A 6 -5.00 -12.03 -67.32
CA THR A 6 -4.44 -10.96 -66.47
C THR A 6 -4.88 -9.47 -66.47
N THR A 7 -5.00 -8.97 -65.22
CA THR A 7 -4.51 -7.69 -64.60
C THR A 7 -5.18 -6.35 -64.92
N HIS A 8 -5.72 -5.67 -63.89
CA HIS A 8 -5.06 -4.54 -63.17
C HIS A 8 -5.93 -3.97 -62.03
N HIS A 9 -5.26 -3.63 -60.92
CA HIS A 9 -5.74 -2.78 -59.83
C HIS A 9 -6.06 -1.36 -60.32
N ASP A 10 -7.12 -0.75 -59.79
CA ASP A 10 -7.13 0.69 -59.49
C ASP A 10 -8.15 0.99 -58.39
N ASP A 11 -7.62 1.39 -57.23
CA ASP A 11 -8.36 1.94 -56.09
C ASP A 11 -8.81 3.36 -56.44
N THR A 12 -10.12 3.62 -56.41
CA THR A 12 -10.67 4.99 -56.42
C THR A 12 -11.30 5.29 -55.07
N SER A 13 -10.60 6.16 -54.34
CA SER A 13 -11.03 6.85 -53.14
C SER A 13 -12.24 7.75 -53.40
N SER A 14 -13.33 7.59 -52.64
CA SER A 14 -14.34 8.63 -52.46
C SER A 14 -14.39 9.08 -51.00
N SER A 15 -14.06 10.34 -50.82
CA SER A 15 -14.10 11.16 -49.61
C SER A 15 -15.44 11.12 -48.87
N GLY A 16 -15.38 10.82 -47.57
CA GLY A 16 -16.39 11.19 -46.59
C GLY A 16 -15.69 11.91 -45.43
N SER A 17 -15.70 13.24 -45.47
CA SER A 17 -15.24 14.10 -44.38
C SER A 17 -16.23 14.01 -43.22
N SER A 18 -15.81 13.37 -42.12
CA SER A 18 -16.46 13.54 -40.81
C SER A 18 -15.57 14.43 -39.96
N ASP A 19 -16.10 15.59 -39.62
CA ASP A 19 -15.52 16.58 -38.72
C ASP A 19 -15.06 15.92 -37.41
N HIS A 20 -13.76 15.98 -37.14
CA HIS A 20 -13.21 15.69 -35.83
C HIS A 20 -13.37 16.93 -34.97
N GLU A 21 -14.33 16.90 -34.04
CA GLU A 21 -14.27 17.71 -32.84
C GLU A 21 -13.07 17.20 -32.01
N ASP A 22 -11.99 17.99 -32.01
CA ASP A 22 -10.85 17.82 -31.11
C ASP A 22 -11.31 18.09 -29.66
N GLU A 23 -11.92 17.09 -29.01
CA GLU A 23 -11.91 17.03 -27.56
C GLU A 23 -10.45 16.98 -27.10
N HIS A 24 -10.02 17.98 -26.32
CA HIS A 24 -8.74 17.97 -25.63
C HIS A 24 -8.60 16.71 -24.76
N LYS A 25 -8.09 15.63 -25.35
CA LYS A 25 -7.81 14.38 -24.64
C LYS A 25 -6.65 14.64 -23.68
N GLY A 26 -7.00 14.78 -22.40
CA GLY A 26 -6.03 14.77 -21.32
C GLY A 26 -5.18 13.49 -21.33
N PRO A 27 -4.12 13.44 -20.50
CA PRO A 27 -3.25 12.28 -20.43
C PRO A 27 -4.06 11.01 -20.07
N PRO A 28 -3.72 9.84 -20.63
CA PRO A 28 -4.50 8.64 -20.44
C PRO A 28 -4.47 8.19 -18.97
N GLY A 29 -5.63 7.78 -18.45
CA GLY A 29 -5.84 7.39 -17.06
C GLY A 29 -6.88 8.25 -16.36
N GLY A 30 -6.93 8.18 -15.03
CA GLY A 30 -7.90 8.89 -14.21
C GLY A 30 -9.16 8.06 -14.02
N TYR A 31 -10.31 8.74 -13.95
CA TYR A 31 -11.60 8.09 -13.74
C TYR A 31 -11.98 7.18 -14.89
N ASP A 32 -12.27 5.92 -14.56
CA ASP A 32 -12.60 4.89 -15.53
C ASP A 32 -14.08 4.48 -15.36
N LYS A 33 -14.87 4.74 -16.41
CA LYS A 33 -16.32 4.51 -16.44
C LYS A 33 -16.68 3.08 -16.84
N THR A 34 -15.72 2.18 -17.00
CA THR A 34 -15.96 0.79 -17.38
C THR A 34 -16.90 0.14 -16.34
N PRO A 35 -18.11 -0.32 -16.74
CA PRO A 35 -19.06 -0.90 -15.79
C PRO A 35 -18.53 -2.23 -15.24
N LEU A 36 -19.10 -2.70 -14.13
CA LEU A 36 -18.85 -4.09 -13.72
C LEU A 36 -19.35 -5.03 -14.83
N PRO A 37 -18.61 -6.09 -15.15
CA PRO A 37 -19.11 -7.11 -16.06
C PRO A 37 -20.31 -7.83 -15.44
N ASP A 38 -21.16 -8.42 -16.28
CA ASP A 38 -22.25 -9.25 -15.79
C ASP A 38 -21.67 -10.53 -15.14
N ALA A 39 -22.22 -10.89 -13.98
CA ALA A 39 -21.78 -12.05 -13.21
C ALA A 39 -22.95 -12.68 -12.45
N PRO A 40 -23.02 -14.02 -12.37
CA PRO A 40 -24.03 -14.68 -11.56
C PRO A 40 -23.80 -14.38 -10.07
N GLN A 41 -24.88 -14.53 -9.27
CA GLN A 41 -24.80 -14.39 -7.83
C GLN A 41 -23.72 -15.32 -7.25
N GLY A 42 -22.77 -14.72 -6.53
CA GLY A 42 -21.70 -15.44 -5.83
C GLY A 42 -22.09 -15.90 -4.43
N TYR A 43 -21.12 -16.47 -3.74
CA TYR A 43 -21.24 -16.94 -2.36
C TYR A 43 -20.30 -16.20 -1.43
N THR A 44 -20.74 -16.04 -0.18
CA THR A 44 -19.94 -15.49 0.89
C THR A 44 -19.19 -16.63 1.56
N LEU A 45 -17.86 -16.60 1.52
CA LEU A 45 -17.00 -17.62 2.09
C LEU A 45 -16.23 -17.08 3.29
N ARG A 46 -16.10 -17.92 4.32
CA ARG A 46 -15.26 -17.70 5.49
C ARG A 46 -14.03 -18.59 5.39
N PHE A 47 -12.87 -17.98 5.20
CA PHE A 47 -11.56 -18.62 5.29
C PHE A 47 -11.03 -18.45 6.71
N VAL A 48 -10.43 -19.49 7.26
CA VAL A 48 -9.66 -19.40 8.51
C VAL A 48 -8.29 -20.03 8.31
N PHE A 49 -7.27 -19.21 8.52
CA PHE A 49 -5.87 -19.60 8.45
C PHE A 49 -5.43 -19.98 9.87
N HIS A 50 -5.46 -21.28 10.18
CA HIS A 50 -5.24 -21.78 11.55
C HIS A 50 -3.76 -21.68 11.93
N SER A 51 -2.92 -22.46 11.27
CA SER A 51 -1.51 -22.59 11.64
C SER A 51 -0.67 -23.15 10.50
N ALA A 52 0.64 -23.03 10.64
CA ALA A 52 1.60 -23.81 9.87
C ALA A 52 2.51 -24.62 10.79
N SER A 53 3.03 -25.72 10.27
CA SER A 53 4.01 -26.57 10.97
C SER A 53 5.18 -26.90 10.05
N ASN A 54 6.33 -27.24 10.65
CA ASN A 54 7.57 -27.56 9.94
C ASN A 54 8.02 -26.45 8.99
N VAL A 55 7.83 -25.19 9.39
CA VAL A 55 8.31 -24.04 8.62
C VAL A 55 9.85 -24.04 8.67
N PRO A 56 10.56 -23.81 7.54
CA PRO A 56 12.01 -23.82 7.52
C PRO A 56 12.57 -22.69 8.37
N VAL A 57 13.65 -22.96 9.09
CA VAL A 57 14.46 -21.93 9.77
C VAL A 57 15.08 -21.01 8.73
N ALA A 58 14.93 -19.71 8.94
CA ALA A 58 15.50 -18.68 8.07
C ALA A 58 16.55 -17.81 8.80
N ASP A 59 16.52 -17.72 10.12
CA ASP A 59 17.61 -17.13 10.92
C ASP A 59 18.45 -18.22 11.61
N LEU A 60 19.74 -18.28 11.25
CA LEU A 60 20.70 -19.25 11.81
C LEU A 60 21.07 -18.96 13.26
N HIS A 61 21.05 -17.69 13.69
CA HIS A 61 21.52 -17.36 15.03
C HIS A 61 20.49 -17.77 16.08
N THR A 62 19.20 -17.58 15.79
CA THR A 62 18.10 -17.93 16.69
C THR A 62 17.47 -19.29 16.39
N ALA A 63 17.88 -19.96 15.31
CA ALA A 63 17.26 -21.17 14.79
C ALA A 63 15.73 -21.04 14.63
N SER A 64 15.27 -19.84 14.26
CA SER A 64 13.85 -19.49 14.17
C SER A 64 13.53 -18.75 12.88
N SER A 65 12.27 -18.35 12.78
CA SER A 65 11.69 -17.59 11.66
C SER A 65 10.63 -16.66 12.21
N ASP A 66 10.28 -15.63 11.45
CA ASP A 66 9.18 -14.71 11.70
C ASP A 66 8.09 -14.93 10.64
N PRO A 67 7.40 -16.09 10.67
CA PRO A 67 6.51 -16.48 9.59
C PRO A 67 5.21 -15.66 9.54
N PHE A 68 4.84 -15.28 8.32
CA PHE A 68 3.51 -14.79 7.97
C PHE A 68 3.00 -15.44 6.67
N LEU A 69 1.70 -15.35 6.45
CA LEU A 69 1.03 -15.91 5.27
C LEU A 69 0.41 -14.80 4.42
N VAL A 70 0.65 -14.84 3.11
CA VAL A 70 -0.10 -14.07 2.12
C VAL A 70 -1.00 -15.01 1.32
N ALA A 71 -2.30 -14.89 1.51
CA ALA A 71 -3.33 -15.57 0.75
C ALA A 71 -3.79 -14.68 -0.42
N THR A 72 -3.78 -15.19 -1.64
CA THR A 72 -4.32 -14.51 -2.83
C THR A 72 -5.49 -15.31 -3.36
N LEU A 73 -6.68 -14.70 -3.40
CA LEU A 73 -7.90 -15.32 -3.91
C LEU A 73 -8.17 -14.87 -5.35
N LYS A 74 -8.36 -15.83 -6.24
CA LYS A 74 -8.68 -15.62 -7.65
C LYS A 74 -9.96 -16.37 -8.00
N GLY A 75 -11.01 -15.65 -8.35
CA GLY A 75 -12.25 -16.24 -8.87
C GLY A 75 -12.22 -16.44 -10.38
N THR A 76 -13.24 -17.13 -10.90
CA THR A 76 -13.48 -17.27 -12.34
C THR A 76 -14.21 -16.09 -12.97
N GLN A 77 -14.67 -15.13 -12.16
CA GLN A 77 -15.38 -13.94 -12.66
C GLN A 77 -14.48 -13.05 -13.53
N PRO A 78 -15.03 -12.45 -14.59
CA PRO A 78 -14.31 -11.46 -15.38
C PRO A 78 -13.95 -10.24 -14.54
N LYS A 79 -12.76 -9.69 -14.82
CA LYS A 79 -12.32 -8.39 -14.29
C LYS A 79 -12.70 -7.29 -15.28
N ARG A 80 -12.80 -6.04 -14.83
CA ARG A 80 -12.98 -4.90 -15.74
C ARG A 80 -11.75 -4.77 -16.63
N HIS A 81 -10.57 -4.84 -15.98
CA HIS A 81 -9.29 -4.83 -16.65
C HIS A 81 -8.40 -5.97 -16.16
N LYS A 82 -7.50 -6.44 -17.03
CA LYS A 82 -6.55 -7.53 -16.69
C LYS A 82 -5.63 -7.12 -15.54
N GLU A 83 -5.37 -5.83 -15.45
CA GLU A 83 -4.57 -5.14 -14.45
C GLU A 83 -5.28 -5.03 -13.09
N ASP A 84 -6.57 -5.36 -12.96
CA ASP A 84 -7.24 -5.27 -11.67
C ASP A 84 -6.54 -6.19 -10.65
N PRO A 85 -6.24 -5.71 -9.43
CA PRO A 85 -5.62 -6.52 -8.42
C PRO A 85 -6.48 -7.73 -8.05
N ASP A 86 -5.82 -8.83 -7.68
CA ASP A 86 -6.50 -9.92 -6.98
C ASP A 86 -6.68 -9.56 -5.52
N LEU A 87 -7.70 -10.13 -4.88
CA LEU A 87 -7.87 -10.03 -3.43
C LEU A 87 -6.71 -10.71 -2.70
N LYS A 88 -6.14 -9.99 -1.73
CA LYS A 88 -5.01 -10.45 -0.92
C LYS A 88 -5.33 -10.28 0.55
N TYR A 89 -5.00 -11.30 1.33
CA TYR A 89 -5.05 -11.27 2.78
C TYR A 89 -3.66 -11.63 3.33
N ARG A 90 -3.17 -10.86 4.30
CA ARG A 90 -1.88 -11.08 4.97
C ARG A 90 -2.15 -11.39 6.44
N THR A 91 -1.75 -12.54 6.97
CA THR A 91 -1.82 -12.78 8.43
C THR A 91 -0.80 -11.91 9.16
N ARG A 92 -0.90 -11.83 10.49
CA ARG A 92 0.13 -11.26 11.35
C ARG A 92 1.42 -12.06 11.25
N THR A 93 2.52 -11.38 11.50
CA THR A 93 3.82 -12.01 11.72
C THR A 93 3.82 -12.61 13.12
N ILE A 94 4.16 -13.88 13.25
CA ILE A 94 4.42 -14.49 14.55
C ILE A 94 5.92 -14.61 14.69
N HIS A 95 6.52 -13.87 15.62
CA HIS A 95 7.97 -13.80 15.73
C HIS A 95 8.56 -15.05 16.38
N ARG A 96 9.75 -15.44 15.91
CA ARG A 96 10.64 -16.45 16.48
C ARG A 96 9.99 -17.83 16.65
N THR A 97 9.32 -18.32 15.60
CA THR A 97 8.66 -19.63 15.58
C THR A 97 8.77 -20.36 14.24
N THR A 98 8.77 -21.69 14.29
CA THR A 98 8.66 -22.57 13.11
C THR A 98 7.31 -23.30 13.03
N THR A 99 6.42 -23.01 13.99
CA THR A 99 5.07 -23.56 14.09
C THR A 99 4.08 -22.43 14.44
N PRO A 100 3.88 -21.45 13.53
CA PRO A 100 3.00 -20.33 13.82
C PRO A 100 1.53 -20.74 13.92
N GLU A 101 0.83 -20.15 14.88
CA GLU A 101 -0.63 -20.22 15.01
C GLU A 101 -1.20 -18.82 14.82
N TRP A 102 -1.91 -18.60 13.72
CA TRP A 102 -2.52 -17.30 13.41
C TRP A 102 -3.97 -17.26 13.89
N ASN A 103 -4.73 -18.33 13.62
CA ASN A 103 -6.18 -18.41 13.86
C ASN A 103 -6.93 -17.20 13.30
N GLU A 104 -6.51 -16.71 12.14
CA GLU A 104 -7.04 -15.50 11.52
C GLU A 104 -8.12 -15.80 10.50
N GLU A 105 -9.21 -15.03 10.58
CA GLU A 105 -10.37 -15.15 9.72
C GLU A 105 -10.30 -14.15 8.56
N TRP A 106 -10.84 -14.56 7.42
CA TRP A 106 -11.11 -13.70 6.27
C TRP A 106 -12.45 -14.08 5.64
N ILE A 107 -13.42 -13.17 5.67
CA ILE A 107 -14.74 -13.33 5.07
C ILE A 107 -14.79 -12.52 3.78
N VAL A 108 -15.06 -13.22 2.68
CA VAL A 108 -15.10 -12.65 1.33
C VAL A 108 -16.48 -12.87 0.71
N ALA A 109 -17.08 -11.80 0.21
CA ALA A 109 -18.31 -11.88 -0.57
C ALA A 109 -18.04 -12.09 -2.06
N ASN A 110 -19.08 -12.50 -2.78
CA ASN A 110 -19.13 -12.59 -4.23
C ASN A 110 -18.11 -13.57 -4.82
N VAL A 111 -17.76 -14.64 -4.09
CA VAL A 111 -16.93 -15.71 -4.65
C VAL A 111 -17.76 -16.45 -5.71
N PRO A 112 -17.27 -16.60 -6.95
CA PRO A 112 -18.12 -17.08 -8.05
C PRO A 112 -18.49 -18.56 -7.91
N PRO A 113 -19.69 -18.97 -8.40
CA PRO A 113 -20.13 -20.36 -8.38
C PRO A 113 -19.21 -21.29 -9.18
N GLY A 114 -18.55 -20.78 -10.22
CA GLY A 114 -17.59 -21.51 -11.05
C GLY A 114 -16.25 -21.78 -10.39
N GLY A 115 -16.13 -21.59 -9.07
CA GLY A 115 -14.94 -21.94 -8.31
C GLY A 115 -13.91 -20.82 -8.18
N PHE A 116 -12.83 -21.13 -7.46
CA PHE A 116 -11.75 -20.21 -7.16
C PHE A 116 -10.42 -20.92 -6.96
N THR A 117 -9.34 -20.16 -7.04
CA THR A 117 -7.99 -20.56 -6.65
C THR A 117 -7.53 -19.72 -5.47
N LEU A 118 -7.19 -20.37 -4.36
CA LEU A 118 -6.57 -19.75 -3.19
C LEU A 118 -5.07 -20.09 -3.17
N LYS A 119 -4.23 -19.09 -3.40
CA LYS A 119 -2.76 -19.23 -3.34
C LYS A 119 -2.24 -18.70 -2.01
N CYS A 120 -1.80 -19.60 -1.16
CA CYS A 120 -1.25 -19.33 0.16
C CYS A 120 0.29 -19.40 0.10
N ARG A 121 0.96 -18.26 0.27
CA ARG A 121 2.43 -18.18 0.29
C ARG A 121 2.90 -17.78 1.67
N MET A 122 3.78 -18.59 2.24
CA MET A 122 4.40 -18.32 3.54
C MET A 122 5.76 -17.66 3.34
N TYR A 123 6.04 -16.67 4.16
CA TYR A 123 7.22 -15.83 4.11
C TYR A 123 7.82 -15.67 5.49
N ASP A 124 9.11 -15.40 5.53
CA ASP A 124 9.85 -14.93 6.70
C ASP A 124 9.92 -13.41 6.64
N GLU A 125 9.54 -12.73 7.71
CA GLU A 125 9.62 -11.27 7.79
C GLU A 125 11.07 -10.83 8.05
N ASP A 126 11.66 -10.09 7.11
CA ASP A 126 13.02 -9.57 7.22
C ASP A 126 13.03 -8.03 7.17
N VAL A 127 13.42 -7.38 8.28
CA VAL A 127 13.36 -5.90 8.42
C VAL A 127 14.29 -5.16 7.42
N ALA A 128 15.34 -5.81 6.92
CA ALA A 128 16.41 -5.18 6.15
C ALA A 128 16.49 -5.59 4.66
N ASP A 129 15.84 -6.68 4.26
CA ASP A 129 15.93 -7.23 2.89
C ASP A 129 14.57 -7.78 2.44
N LYS A 130 14.53 -8.42 1.28
CA LYS A 130 13.33 -9.04 0.73
C LYS A 130 12.97 -10.33 1.47
N ASP A 131 11.74 -10.40 1.98
CA ASP A 131 11.16 -11.57 2.64
C ASP A 131 11.48 -12.90 1.95
N ASP A 132 12.06 -13.82 2.72
CA ASP A 132 12.41 -15.15 2.25
C ASP A 132 11.18 -16.05 2.18
N ARG A 133 10.98 -16.69 1.02
CA ARG A 133 9.81 -17.55 0.81
C ARG A 133 10.00 -18.91 1.47
N LEU A 134 9.15 -19.20 2.43
CA LEU A 134 9.18 -20.42 3.26
C LEU A 134 8.38 -21.57 2.65
N GLY A 135 7.29 -21.27 1.92
CA GLY A 135 6.47 -22.29 1.29
C GLY A 135 5.30 -21.75 0.48
N ASN A 136 4.64 -22.64 -0.26
CA ASN A 136 3.50 -22.32 -1.12
C ASN A 136 2.49 -23.49 -1.14
N VAL A 137 1.23 -23.18 -0.84
CA VAL A 137 0.07 -24.05 -1.00
C VAL A 137 -0.89 -23.40 -1.99
N THR A 138 -1.37 -24.16 -2.95
CA THR A 138 -2.44 -23.73 -3.87
C THR A 138 -3.62 -24.66 -3.69
N ILE A 139 -4.77 -24.11 -3.31
CA ILE A 139 -6.05 -24.82 -3.22
C ILE A 139 -6.88 -24.39 -4.44
N ASN A 140 -7.29 -25.35 -5.26
CA ASN A 140 -8.20 -25.13 -6.38
C ASN A 140 -9.55 -25.74 -6.02
N VAL A 141 -10.60 -24.94 -6.17
CA VAL A 141 -11.99 -25.37 -5.98
C VAL A 141 -12.70 -25.11 -7.31
N ASP A 142 -13.23 -26.15 -7.93
CA ASP A 142 -13.79 -26.07 -9.28
C ASP A 142 -15.25 -25.59 -9.30
N SER A 143 -15.97 -25.71 -8.18
CA SER A 143 -17.33 -25.21 -8.03
C SER A 143 -17.65 -24.90 -6.58
N VAL A 144 -18.46 -23.85 -6.38
CA VAL A 144 -19.00 -23.45 -5.08
C VAL A 144 -20.51 -23.42 -5.19
N SER A 145 -21.18 -24.05 -4.23
CA SER A 145 -22.63 -24.05 -4.08
C SER A 145 -22.99 -23.94 -2.60
N GLU A 146 -24.26 -23.73 -2.31
CA GLU A 146 -24.77 -23.71 -0.93
C GLU A 146 -24.57 -25.06 -0.21
N ASP A 147 -24.69 -26.16 -0.95
CA ASP A 147 -24.45 -27.52 -0.46
C ASP A 147 -22.97 -27.93 -0.49
N TRP A 148 -22.06 -27.05 -0.94
CA TRP A 148 -20.63 -27.37 -0.96
C TRP A 148 -20.14 -27.54 0.48
N PRO A 149 -19.63 -28.74 0.86
CA PRO A 149 -19.24 -29.01 2.25
C PRO A 149 -18.07 -28.14 2.73
N GLY A 150 -17.39 -27.45 1.81
CA GLY A 150 -16.22 -26.65 2.12
C GLY A 150 -15.07 -27.49 2.68
N ILE A 151 -14.31 -26.87 3.56
CA ILE A 151 -13.32 -27.50 4.43
C ILE A 151 -13.72 -27.14 5.87
N PRO A 152 -14.54 -27.95 6.55
CA PRO A 152 -15.06 -27.60 7.87
C PRO A 152 -13.96 -27.58 8.94
N PRO A 153 -14.19 -26.92 10.09
CA PRO A 153 -13.31 -27.01 11.25
C PRO A 153 -13.12 -28.47 11.69
N PRO A 154 -11.92 -28.87 12.14
CA PRO A 154 -10.75 -28.05 12.51
C PRO A 154 -9.85 -27.64 11.32
N GLY A 155 -10.30 -27.84 10.08
CA GLY A 155 -9.55 -27.54 8.86
C GLY A 155 -8.77 -28.73 8.31
N GLN A 156 -8.29 -28.59 7.09
CA GLN A 156 -7.47 -29.58 6.40
C GLN A 156 -6.01 -29.12 6.34
N GLU A 157 -5.08 -30.07 6.50
CA GLU A 157 -3.65 -29.83 6.30
C GLU A 157 -3.25 -30.00 4.83
N PHE A 158 -2.47 -29.04 4.33
CA PHE A 158 -1.90 -29.05 2.99
C PHE A 158 -0.39 -29.02 3.07
N GLU A 159 0.27 -29.94 2.37
CA GLU A 159 1.73 -29.93 2.25
C GLU A 159 2.19 -28.84 1.27
N ALA A 160 3.06 -27.95 1.75
CA ALA A 160 3.58 -26.84 0.97
C ALA A 160 4.69 -27.29 0.03
N LYS A 161 4.62 -26.84 -1.22
CA LYS A 161 5.66 -27.09 -2.22
C LYS A 161 6.91 -26.27 -1.90
N LYS A 162 8.03 -26.96 -1.64
CA LYS A 162 9.36 -26.37 -1.34
C LYS A 162 10.00 -25.62 -2.52
N ARG A 163 9.49 -25.77 -3.75
CA ARG A 163 10.22 -25.49 -5.01
C ARG A 163 10.46 -24.01 -5.34
N VAL A 164 10.27 -23.08 -4.41
CA VAL A 164 10.60 -21.66 -4.61
C VAL A 164 11.19 -21.01 -3.34
N MET A 165 12.08 -21.70 -2.63
CA MET A 165 12.93 -21.02 -1.64
C MET A 165 13.94 -20.13 -2.36
N SER A 166 14.29 -18.98 -1.78
CA SER A 166 15.32 -18.10 -2.33
C SER A 166 16.66 -18.83 -2.40
N LYS A 167 17.57 -18.42 -3.31
CA LYS A 167 18.92 -19.01 -3.41
C LYS A 167 19.68 -18.91 -2.07
N ARG A 168 19.34 -17.93 -1.22
CA ARG A 168 19.96 -17.72 0.09
C ARG A 168 19.44 -18.68 1.14
N ALA A 169 18.12 -18.83 1.29
CA ALA A 169 17.51 -19.84 2.15
C ALA A 169 18.01 -21.27 1.82
N PHE A 170 18.31 -21.54 0.54
CA PHE A 170 18.93 -22.80 0.13
C PHE A 170 20.38 -22.96 0.63
N ILE A 171 21.21 -21.91 0.55
CA ILE A 171 22.59 -21.92 1.05
C ILE A 171 22.61 -22.06 2.58
N LEU A 172 21.75 -21.30 3.26
CA LEU A 172 21.59 -21.32 4.70
C LEU A 172 21.15 -22.70 5.20
N LYS A 173 20.20 -23.32 4.48
CA LYS A 173 19.80 -24.71 4.70
C LYS A 173 20.90 -25.72 4.41
N GLY A 174 21.80 -25.45 3.46
CA GLY A 174 22.97 -26.30 3.22
C GLY A 174 23.89 -26.38 4.43
N ILE A 175 24.03 -25.27 5.16
CA ILE A 175 24.81 -25.19 6.40
C ILE A 175 24.02 -25.77 7.59
N ALA A 176 22.74 -25.41 7.74
CA ALA A 176 21.89 -25.92 8.83
C ALA A 176 21.67 -27.44 8.73
N SER A 177 21.50 -27.98 7.52
CA SER A 177 21.34 -29.42 7.27
C SER A 177 22.61 -30.22 7.58
N ALA A 178 23.78 -29.60 7.65
CA ALA A 178 25.01 -30.25 8.10
C ALA A 178 25.07 -30.35 9.63
N ILE A 179 24.30 -29.52 10.35
CA ILE A 179 24.28 -29.44 11.82
C ILE A 179 23.07 -30.21 12.40
N SER A 180 21.93 -30.25 11.70
CA SER A 180 20.76 -31.04 12.08
C SER A 180 20.73 -32.38 11.35
N HIS A 181 21.25 -33.44 11.97
CA HIS A 181 20.99 -34.80 11.52
C HIS A 181 19.49 -35.13 11.65
N GLY A 182 18.79 -35.13 10.52
CA GLY A 182 17.44 -35.66 10.37
C GLY A 182 16.32 -34.66 10.66
N THR A 183 15.72 -34.11 9.60
CA THR A 183 14.26 -33.95 9.44
C THR A 183 13.97 -33.29 8.09
N HIS A 184 13.71 -34.10 7.06
CA HIS A 184 13.23 -33.65 5.75
C HIS A 184 11.74 -33.28 5.76
N LEU A 185 11.21 -32.68 6.82
CA LEU A 185 9.78 -32.36 6.91
C LEU A 185 9.43 -31.23 5.92
N ALA A 186 8.30 -31.36 5.24
CA ALA A 186 7.76 -30.30 4.38
C ALA A 186 6.85 -29.39 5.21
N PRO A 187 6.89 -28.06 4.96
CA PRO A 187 6.00 -27.15 5.67
C PRO A 187 4.55 -27.56 5.40
N ARG A 188 3.71 -27.57 6.42
CA ARG A 188 2.27 -27.87 6.28
C ARG A 188 1.47 -26.68 6.72
N LEU A 189 0.38 -26.40 6.01
CA LEU A 189 -0.53 -25.30 6.29
C LEU A 189 -1.92 -25.85 6.57
N ARG A 190 -2.55 -25.43 7.67
CA ARG A 190 -3.90 -25.84 8.06
C ARG A 190 -4.90 -24.72 7.80
N ILE A 191 -5.92 -25.00 6.99
CA ILE A 191 -6.95 -24.02 6.59
C ILE A 191 -8.34 -24.65 6.71
N SER A 192 -9.34 -23.86 7.11
CA SER A 192 -10.76 -24.20 6.91
C SER A 192 -11.44 -23.17 6.00
N ILE A 193 -12.45 -23.62 5.26
CA ILE A 193 -13.25 -22.80 4.33
C ILE A 193 -14.71 -23.18 4.54
N GLN A 194 -15.56 -22.21 4.83
CA GLN A 194 -17.00 -22.44 5.04
C GLN A 194 -17.81 -21.53 4.13
N VAL A 195 -18.92 -22.06 3.61
CA VAL A 195 -19.93 -21.26 2.92
C VAL A 195 -20.85 -20.65 3.97
N LEU A 196 -20.98 -19.32 3.97
CA LEU A 196 -21.90 -18.62 4.86
C LEU A 196 -23.28 -18.38 4.24
N GLY A 197 -23.35 -18.38 2.91
CA GLY A 197 -24.59 -18.19 2.16
C GLY A 197 -24.35 -17.50 0.82
N LYS A 198 -25.43 -17.12 0.15
CA LYS A 198 -25.39 -16.33 -1.09
C LYS A 198 -25.00 -14.89 -0.77
N SER A 199 -24.23 -14.27 -1.66
CA SER A 199 -23.82 -12.87 -1.52
C SER A 199 -24.87 -11.92 -2.06
N GLU A 200 -24.89 -10.71 -1.49
CA GLU A 200 -25.67 -9.58 -1.98
C GLU A 200 -24.94 -8.88 -3.16
N PRO A 201 -25.64 -8.08 -3.98
CA PRO A 201 -25.04 -7.30 -5.07
C PRO A 201 -23.77 -6.54 -4.65
N PRO A 202 -22.77 -6.32 -5.53
CA PRO A 202 -22.91 -6.30 -7.00
C PRO A 202 -22.41 -7.56 -7.75
N PHE A 203 -22.16 -8.68 -7.08
CA PHE A 203 -21.80 -10.01 -7.63
C PHE A 203 -20.48 -10.14 -8.43
N ALA A 204 -20.19 -9.22 -9.34
CA ALA A 204 -18.98 -9.26 -10.17
C ALA A 204 -17.72 -8.77 -9.44
N GLN A 205 -17.87 -8.28 -8.21
CA GLN A 205 -16.81 -7.71 -7.39
C GLN A 205 -16.67 -8.51 -6.11
N MET A 206 -15.65 -9.37 -6.04
CA MET A 206 -15.27 -9.98 -4.77
C MET A 206 -14.75 -8.89 -3.85
N CYS A 207 -15.13 -8.92 -2.58
CA CYS A 207 -14.69 -7.94 -1.59
C CYS A 207 -14.57 -8.55 -0.19
N THR A 208 -13.67 -7.99 0.61
CA THR A 208 -13.51 -8.32 2.02
C THR A 208 -14.65 -7.71 2.85
N LEU A 209 -15.38 -8.55 3.59
CA LEU A 209 -16.47 -8.12 4.49
C LEU A 209 -16.04 -7.97 5.94
N ALA A 210 -15.22 -8.90 6.42
CA ALA A 210 -14.82 -9.01 7.82
C ALA A 210 -13.66 -10.03 7.99
N PRO A 211 -13.00 -10.05 9.15
CA PRO A 211 -12.95 -8.95 10.10
C PRO A 211 -12.26 -7.74 9.48
N THR A 212 -12.74 -6.55 9.82
CA THR A 212 -12.04 -5.30 9.50
C THR A 212 -10.89 -5.12 10.48
N ARG A 213 -9.71 -4.84 9.94
CA ARG A 213 -8.44 -4.79 10.66
C ARG A 213 -7.80 -3.42 10.55
N TRP A 214 -6.94 -3.10 11.51
CA TRP A 214 -6.06 -1.96 11.43
C TRP A 214 -4.63 -2.38 11.77
N ILE A 215 -3.69 -1.69 11.15
CA ILE A 215 -2.26 -1.90 11.31
C ILE A 215 -1.62 -0.52 11.42
N LYS A 216 -0.78 -0.35 12.44
CA LYS A 216 0.00 0.85 12.65
C LYS A 216 1.47 0.47 12.60
N HIS A 217 2.17 1.01 11.62
CA HIS A 217 3.59 0.83 11.39
C HIS A 217 4.33 2.00 12.01
N ASN A 218 5.29 1.70 12.87
CA ASN A 218 6.16 2.69 13.48
C ASN A 218 7.53 2.56 12.79
N SER A 219 7.82 3.43 11.83
CA SER A 219 9.09 3.40 11.12
C SER A 219 10.14 4.19 11.91
N PRO A 220 11.25 3.57 12.37
CA PRO A 220 12.26 4.19 13.24
C PRO A 220 13.11 5.29 12.58
N MET A 221 12.69 5.80 11.43
CA MET A 221 13.59 6.36 10.42
C MET A 221 13.46 7.86 10.18
N ILE A 222 12.56 8.59 10.86
CA ILE A 222 12.29 10.01 10.55
C ILE A 222 12.54 10.93 11.76
N GLY A 223 13.57 10.61 12.55
CA GLY A 223 13.86 11.38 13.74
C GLY A 223 15.20 11.12 14.39
N ARG A 224 16.32 11.11 13.64
CA ARG A 224 17.64 11.33 14.27
C ARG A 224 17.79 12.81 14.59
N LEU A 225 17.19 13.22 15.72
CA LEU A 225 17.45 14.53 16.31
C LEU A 225 18.84 14.51 16.98
N ILE A 226 19.72 15.34 16.44
CA ILE A 226 20.94 15.92 17.04
C ILE A 226 22.01 14.91 17.48
N GLY A 227 23.08 14.83 16.67
CA GLY A 227 24.46 14.93 17.15
C GLY A 227 25.12 13.78 17.93
N ALA A 228 24.41 12.78 18.43
CA ALA A 228 25.04 11.68 19.15
C ALA A 228 25.26 10.45 18.26
N LYS A 229 26.53 10.12 17.97
CA LYS A 229 26.94 8.83 17.39
C LYS A 229 26.58 7.71 18.38
N VAL A 230 25.46 7.04 18.16
CA VAL A 230 25.15 5.81 18.89
C VAL A 230 25.82 4.66 18.15
N ASN A 231 26.85 4.09 18.77
CA ASN A 231 27.47 2.85 18.32
C ASN A 231 26.41 1.74 18.32
N THR A 232 26.16 1.17 17.16
CA THR A 232 25.43 -0.09 16.99
C THR A 232 26.24 -1.21 17.61
N ASN A 233 25.96 -1.59 18.86
CA ASN A 233 26.21 -2.91 19.45
C ASN A 233 25.38 -3.03 20.74
N GLU A 234 24.38 -3.91 20.75
CA GLU A 234 23.48 -4.19 21.90
C GLU A 234 24.14 -5.04 23.01
N SER A 235 25.38 -4.75 23.40
CA SER A 235 26.07 -5.57 24.42
C SER A 235 26.87 -4.83 25.49
N ASP A 236 26.80 -3.50 25.62
CA ASP A 236 27.61 -2.75 26.59
C ASP A 236 26.83 -1.91 27.62
N ASP A 237 25.51 -2.06 27.75
CA ASP A 237 24.70 -1.30 28.72
C ASP A 237 24.63 -1.95 30.12
N GLU A 238 25.79 -2.28 30.70
CA GLU A 238 25.90 -2.54 32.15
C GLU A 238 27.09 -1.80 32.78
N LYS A 239 27.06 -0.46 32.81
CA LYS A 239 27.76 0.32 33.87
C LYS A 239 26.99 1.60 34.22
N PRO A 240 26.56 1.81 35.47
CA PRO A 240 26.12 3.10 35.94
C PRO A 240 27.32 3.85 36.48
N ASN A 241 27.74 4.94 35.83
CA ASN A 241 28.39 6.08 36.49
C ASN A 241 28.71 7.18 35.46
N GLY A 242 28.25 8.40 35.76
CA GLY A 242 28.68 9.62 35.08
C GLY A 242 27.53 10.59 34.90
N GLU A 243 27.53 11.65 35.70
CA GLU A 243 26.68 12.84 35.54
C GLU A 243 26.94 13.48 34.17
N ASP A 244 25.95 13.44 33.28
CA ASP A 244 25.81 14.41 32.19
C ASP A 244 24.31 14.57 31.88
N ASN A 245 23.81 15.80 32.06
CA ASN A 245 22.48 16.23 31.65
C ASN A 245 22.43 16.37 30.12
N GLU A 246 22.52 15.26 29.38
CA GLU A 246 22.13 15.24 27.97
C GLU A 246 20.63 14.93 27.87
N PRO A 247 19.85 15.71 27.10
CA PRO A 247 18.44 15.41 26.90
C PRO A 247 18.31 14.06 26.19
N ARG A 248 17.62 13.12 26.83
CA ARG A 248 17.23 11.83 26.23
C ARG A 248 16.70 12.08 24.82
N SER A 249 17.40 11.60 23.81
CA SER A 249 16.96 11.64 22.42
C SER A 249 15.67 10.81 22.30
N THR A 250 14.53 11.49 22.26
CA THR A 250 13.26 10.86 21.94
C THR A 250 13.30 10.47 20.47
N LYS A 251 13.44 9.17 20.19
CA LYS A 251 13.24 8.60 18.86
C LYS A 251 11.84 9.01 18.38
N TYR A 252 11.76 9.77 17.30
CA TYR A 252 10.48 10.09 16.67
C TYR A 252 10.24 9.09 15.54
N ASP A 253 9.30 8.19 15.77
CA ASP A 253 8.92 7.17 14.80
C ASP A 253 7.84 7.74 13.87
N PHE A 254 8.05 7.63 12.56
CA PHE A 254 7.04 7.99 11.58
C PHE A 254 5.95 6.94 11.56
N GLN A 255 4.70 7.40 11.64
CA GLN A 255 3.55 6.52 11.67
C GLN A 255 2.94 6.36 10.28
N ALA A 256 2.92 5.13 9.80
CA ALA A 256 2.12 4.72 8.65
C ALA A 256 0.96 3.83 9.08
N ASN A 257 -0.18 3.99 8.43
CA ASN A 257 -1.43 3.39 8.87
C ASN A 257 -2.08 2.62 7.71
N GLU A 258 -2.61 1.44 8.04
CA GLU A 258 -3.51 0.67 7.19
C GLU A 258 -4.81 0.39 7.96
N ILE A 259 -5.96 0.68 7.37
CA ILE A 259 -7.27 0.34 7.93
C ILE A 259 -8.14 -0.32 6.84
N GLN A 260 -8.57 -1.55 7.09
CA GLN A 260 -9.47 -2.28 6.20
C GLN A 260 -10.90 -1.87 6.49
N LEU A 261 -11.56 -1.29 5.50
CA LEU A 261 -12.99 -0.97 5.53
C LEU A 261 -13.80 -2.15 4.99
N GLN A 262 -15.06 -2.24 5.38
CA GLN A 262 -15.96 -3.25 4.86
C GLN A 262 -16.37 -2.87 3.43
N GLY A 263 -16.14 -3.79 2.49
CA GLY A 263 -16.61 -3.66 1.12
C GLY A 263 -18.10 -4.01 0.93
N PRO A 264 -18.58 -4.04 -0.32
CA PRO A 264 -17.86 -3.61 -1.52
C PRO A 264 -17.67 -2.08 -1.53
N VAL A 265 -16.56 -1.64 -2.11
CA VAL A 265 -16.41 -0.24 -2.52
C VAL A 265 -17.40 0.02 -3.67
N PRO A 266 -18.08 1.18 -3.72
CA PRO A 266 -18.98 1.53 -4.81
C PRO A 266 -18.32 1.32 -6.19
N PRO A 267 -19.02 0.70 -7.17
CA PRO A 267 -18.45 0.42 -8.48
C PRO A 267 -18.00 1.66 -9.28
N THR A 268 -18.49 2.84 -8.90
CA THR A 268 -18.13 4.15 -9.45
C THR A 268 -16.78 4.66 -8.94
N LEU A 269 -16.30 4.20 -7.79
CA LEU A 269 -14.97 4.52 -7.27
C LEU A 269 -13.95 3.62 -7.95
N TYR A 270 -13.51 4.02 -9.14
CA TYR A 270 -12.61 3.24 -9.99
C TYR A 270 -11.72 4.15 -10.84
N HIS A 271 -10.43 4.18 -10.51
CA HIS A 271 -9.46 5.10 -11.13
C HIS A 271 -8.19 4.38 -11.52
N ARG A 272 -7.78 4.59 -12.77
CA ARG A 272 -6.46 4.24 -13.27
C ARG A 272 -5.49 5.37 -12.96
N TYR A 273 -4.22 5.05 -12.69
CA TYR A 273 -3.19 6.09 -12.63
C TYR A 273 -3.13 6.90 -13.94
N VAL A 274 -2.78 8.19 -13.83
CA VAL A 274 -2.71 9.14 -14.94
C VAL A 274 -1.28 9.25 -15.46
N GLU A 275 -1.11 9.04 -16.76
CA GLU A 275 0.18 9.13 -17.46
C GLU A 275 0.50 10.58 -17.90
N PHE A 276 0.39 11.56 -17.00
CA PHE A 276 0.62 12.96 -17.36
C PHE A 276 2.09 13.32 -17.65
N ARG A 277 3.02 12.42 -17.29
CA ARG A 277 4.43 12.46 -17.69
C ARG A 277 4.84 11.05 -18.16
N PRO A 278 5.70 10.91 -19.20
CA PRO A 278 6.25 9.61 -19.62
C PRO A 278 6.88 8.81 -18.48
N VAL A 279 7.42 9.53 -17.48
CA VAL A 279 8.01 9.00 -16.24
C VAL A 279 7.01 8.15 -15.44
N ILE A 280 5.73 8.53 -15.40
CA ILE A 280 4.74 7.84 -14.58
C ILE A 280 4.35 6.51 -15.22
N GLY A 281 4.21 6.47 -16.54
CA GLY A 281 4.06 5.21 -17.27
C GLY A 281 5.15 4.20 -16.91
N SER A 282 6.41 4.64 -16.74
CA SER A 282 7.52 3.78 -16.31
C SER A 282 7.51 3.40 -14.83
N LEU A 283 6.84 4.14 -13.93
CA LEU A 283 6.65 3.75 -12.52
C LEU A 283 5.75 2.51 -12.42
N PHE A 284 4.69 2.49 -13.25
CA PHE A 284 3.64 1.47 -13.25
C PHE A 284 3.87 0.34 -14.27
N SER A 285 4.86 0.48 -15.16
CA SER A 285 5.26 -0.55 -16.11
C SER A 285 6.62 -1.14 -15.76
N SER A 286 6.67 -2.45 -15.56
CA SER A 286 7.93 -3.20 -15.40
C SER A 286 8.66 -3.41 -16.75
N THR A 287 8.40 -2.57 -17.75
CA THR A 287 8.90 -2.71 -19.12
C THR A 287 10.14 -1.84 -19.34
N GLY A 288 11.13 -2.37 -20.05
CA GLY A 288 12.44 -1.72 -20.19
C GLY A 288 13.30 -1.79 -18.93
N ILE A 289 14.58 -1.42 -19.05
CA ILE A 289 15.53 -1.45 -17.93
C ILE A 289 15.14 -0.41 -16.87
N ARG A 290 14.89 0.82 -17.31
CA ARG A 290 14.50 1.96 -16.45
C ARG A 290 13.22 1.68 -15.66
N GLY A 291 12.13 1.29 -16.32
CA GLY A 291 10.86 1.01 -15.66
C GLY A 291 10.98 -0.11 -14.62
N THR A 292 11.79 -1.14 -14.90
CA THR A 292 12.07 -2.20 -13.91
C THR A 292 12.75 -1.67 -12.65
N ILE A 293 13.75 -0.78 -12.81
CA ILE A 293 14.50 -0.20 -11.69
C ILE A 293 13.58 0.68 -10.84
N LEU A 294 12.85 1.58 -11.51
CA LEU A 294 12.00 2.57 -10.89
C LEU A 294 10.82 1.93 -10.16
N ASN A 295 10.15 0.96 -10.80
CA ASN A 295 9.10 0.15 -10.17
C ASN A 295 9.62 -0.61 -8.93
N LYS A 296 10.80 -1.23 -9.03
CA LYS A 296 11.41 -1.93 -7.89
C LYS A 296 11.74 -0.99 -6.71
N ALA A 297 12.21 0.22 -7.00
CA ALA A 297 12.52 1.22 -6.00
C ALA A 297 11.26 1.71 -5.26
N LEU A 298 10.15 1.92 -5.97
CA LEU A 298 8.85 2.24 -5.37
C LEU A 298 8.36 1.14 -4.41
N HIS A 299 8.37 -0.12 -4.87
CA HIS A 299 7.99 -1.25 -4.00
C HIS A 299 8.89 -1.33 -2.77
N LYS A 300 10.19 -1.05 -2.91
CA LYS A 300 11.12 -1.00 -1.77
C LYS A 300 10.75 0.11 -0.79
N GLN A 301 10.34 1.30 -1.26
CA GLN A 301 9.87 2.37 -0.40
C GLN A 301 8.59 1.98 0.34
N HIS A 302 7.62 1.40 -0.38
CA HIS A 302 6.38 0.90 0.21
C HIS A 302 6.68 -0.09 1.36
N HIS A 303 7.48 -1.12 1.10
CA HIS A 303 7.85 -2.13 2.11
C HIS A 303 8.64 -1.56 3.29
N ARG A 304 9.36 -0.45 3.10
CA ARG A 304 10.11 0.20 4.19
C ARG A 304 9.21 1.02 5.12
N ILE A 305 8.13 1.60 4.57
CA ILE A 305 7.16 2.41 5.30
C ILE A 305 6.10 1.53 5.96
N TYR A 306 5.61 0.54 5.22
CA TYR A 306 4.67 -0.48 5.66
C TYR A 306 5.43 -1.77 6.03
N ASN A 307 6.50 -1.64 6.83
CA ASN A 307 7.26 -2.78 7.33
C ASN A 307 6.53 -3.43 8.52
N TYR A 308 6.72 -4.73 8.74
CA TYR A 308 6.03 -5.45 9.81
C TYR A 308 7.03 -5.89 10.88
N ASP A 309 7.71 -4.92 11.49
CA ASP A 309 8.67 -5.17 12.57
C ASP A 309 8.01 -5.36 13.94
N SER A 310 8.83 -5.62 14.96
CA SER A 310 8.39 -5.84 16.35
C SER A 310 7.60 -4.69 17.00
N THR A 311 7.64 -3.49 16.42
CA THR A 311 6.92 -2.31 16.89
C THR A 311 5.58 -2.11 16.18
N THR A 312 5.27 -2.96 15.20
CA THR A 312 4.01 -2.90 14.46
C THR A 312 2.85 -3.33 15.35
N GLU A 313 1.84 -2.47 15.42
CA GLU A 313 0.64 -2.72 16.19
C GLU A 313 -0.48 -3.21 15.26
N TYR A 314 -1.28 -4.17 15.73
CA TYR A 314 -2.38 -4.76 14.99
C TYR A 314 -3.64 -4.81 15.83
N GLY A 315 -4.78 -4.72 15.18
CA GLY A 315 -6.04 -5.07 15.80
C GLY A 315 -7.17 -5.27 14.80
N THR A 316 -8.33 -5.59 15.34
CA THR A 316 -9.58 -5.80 14.60
C THR A 316 -10.68 -5.03 15.29
N PHE A 317 -11.68 -4.60 14.55
CA PHE A 317 -12.89 -3.99 15.08
C PHE A 317 -14.11 -4.54 14.33
N LYS A 318 -15.29 -4.39 14.91
CA LYS A 318 -16.53 -4.75 14.21
C LYS A 318 -16.75 -3.82 13.00
N PRO A 319 -17.02 -4.36 11.79
CA PRO A 319 -17.25 -3.53 10.61
C PRO A 319 -18.46 -2.59 10.80
N CYS A 320 -18.41 -1.41 10.17
CA CYS A 320 -19.51 -0.43 10.16
C CYS A 320 -20.07 -0.15 11.56
N SER A 321 -19.20 0.16 12.51
CA SER A 321 -19.57 0.33 13.92
C SER A 321 -18.90 1.54 14.54
N ARG A 322 -19.43 2.01 15.67
CA ARG A 322 -18.83 3.11 16.45
C ARG A 322 -17.39 2.81 16.87
N GLU A 323 -17.06 1.53 17.06
CA GLU A 323 -15.69 1.07 17.32
C GLU A 323 -14.75 1.39 16.14
N ALA A 324 -15.23 1.21 14.90
CA ALA A 324 -14.48 1.54 13.70
C ALA A 324 -14.17 3.04 13.63
N SER A 325 -15.16 3.90 13.89
CA SER A 325 -14.99 5.35 13.89
C SER A 325 -14.00 5.81 14.97
N LEU A 326 -14.13 5.27 16.19
CA LEU A 326 -13.19 5.55 17.28
C LEU A 326 -11.77 5.05 16.97
N GLN A 327 -11.66 3.88 16.34
CA GLN A 327 -10.37 3.33 15.99
C GLN A 327 -9.68 4.15 14.90
N PHE A 328 -10.42 4.58 13.88
CA PHE A 328 -9.93 5.52 12.89
C PHE A 328 -9.45 6.83 13.53
N LEU A 329 -10.27 7.44 14.39
CA LEU A 329 -9.91 8.67 15.12
C LEU A 329 -8.64 8.51 15.97
N ARG A 330 -8.45 7.35 16.63
CA ARG A 330 -7.21 7.04 17.36
C ARG A 330 -5.99 7.03 16.44
N MET A 331 -6.10 6.45 15.24
CA MET A 331 -4.98 6.34 14.30
C MET A 331 -4.56 7.70 13.72
N VAL A 332 -5.50 8.66 13.66
CA VAL A 332 -5.27 10.01 13.13
C VAL A 332 -5.09 11.06 14.23
N HIS A 333 -5.00 10.64 15.50
CA HIS A 333 -4.80 11.50 16.66
C HIS A 333 -5.94 12.51 16.89
N PHE A 334 -7.18 12.14 16.57
CA PHE A 334 -8.36 13.00 16.69
C PHE A 334 -8.13 14.36 16.00
N ASP A 335 -8.36 15.49 16.69
CA ASP A 335 -8.14 16.84 16.19
C ASP A 335 -6.81 17.47 16.67
N GLU A 336 -5.85 16.65 17.11
CA GLU A 336 -4.60 17.12 17.71
C GLU A 336 -3.55 17.53 16.67
N GLY A 337 -2.94 18.72 16.86
CA GLY A 337 -1.69 19.09 16.19
C GLY A 337 -1.82 19.52 14.73
N GLY A 338 -3.03 19.87 14.28
CA GLY A 338 -3.22 20.45 12.94
C GLY A 338 -2.87 19.50 11.78
N ARG A 339 -3.05 18.19 11.98
CA ARG A 339 -2.51 17.16 11.07
C ARG A 339 -3.33 17.03 9.80
N VAL A 340 -2.62 16.91 8.68
CA VAL A 340 -3.17 16.55 7.38
C VAL A 340 -2.56 15.22 6.97
N PHE A 341 -3.34 14.35 6.34
CA PHE A 341 -2.92 13.01 5.94
C PHE A 341 -3.10 12.83 4.44
N THR A 342 -2.16 12.16 3.79
CA THR A 342 -2.33 11.67 2.41
C THR A 342 -2.84 10.24 2.47
N TYR A 343 -3.82 9.89 1.62
CA TYR A 343 -4.43 8.55 1.62
C TYR A 343 -4.63 7.94 0.23
N VAL A 344 -4.71 6.62 0.19
CA VAL A 344 -5.20 5.81 -0.93
C VAL A 344 -6.21 4.79 -0.41
N LEU A 345 -7.33 4.65 -1.12
CA LEU A 345 -8.32 3.60 -0.93
C LEU A 345 -8.20 2.59 -2.08
N THR A 346 -7.92 1.32 -1.76
CA THR A 346 -7.84 0.24 -2.76
C THR A 346 -9.23 -0.26 -3.18
N LEU A 347 -9.29 -1.04 -4.26
CA LEU A 347 -10.54 -1.67 -4.72
C LEU A 347 -11.15 -2.67 -3.73
N ASP A 348 -10.37 -3.18 -2.78
CA ASP A 348 -10.84 -4.04 -1.69
C ASP A 348 -11.21 -3.25 -0.42
N GLY A 349 -11.21 -1.93 -0.47
CA GLY A 349 -11.56 -1.09 0.70
C GLY A 349 -10.46 -0.98 1.75
N LEU A 350 -9.22 -1.34 1.43
CA LEU A 350 -8.07 -1.06 2.30
C LEU A 350 -7.68 0.41 2.12
N MET A 351 -7.78 1.19 3.19
CA MET A 351 -7.32 2.58 3.21
C MET A 351 -5.93 2.64 3.84
N ARG A 352 -4.97 3.19 3.10
CA ARG A 352 -3.60 3.42 3.58
C ARG A 352 -3.32 4.91 3.64
N PHE A 353 -2.72 5.36 4.73
CA PHE A 353 -2.44 6.78 4.92
C PHE A 353 -1.25 7.05 5.84
N THR A 354 -0.62 8.21 5.65
CA THR A 354 0.42 8.77 6.53
C THR A 354 0.19 10.27 6.72
N GLU A 355 0.75 10.84 7.78
CA GLU A 355 0.73 12.29 7.97
C GLU A 355 1.58 13.00 6.90
N THR A 356 1.11 14.16 6.46
CA THR A 356 1.71 14.98 5.40
C THR A 356 2.27 16.28 5.98
N GLY A 357 3.49 16.61 5.56
CA GLY A 357 4.24 17.78 6.06
C GLY A 357 5.60 17.94 5.35
N LYS A 358 6.15 19.16 5.35
CA LYS A 358 7.46 19.44 4.74
C LYS A 358 8.61 18.88 5.59
N GLU A 359 8.38 18.78 6.89
CA GLU A 359 9.28 18.26 7.93
C GLU A 359 9.59 16.77 7.79
N PHE A 360 8.78 16.01 7.07
CA PHE A 360 9.12 14.62 6.77
C PHE A 360 10.23 14.52 5.72
N GLY A 361 10.59 15.61 5.03
CA GLY A 361 11.80 15.71 4.18
C GLY A 361 11.81 14.81 2.94
N ILE A 362 10.72 14.09 2.67
CA ILE A 362 10.66 13.06 1.64
C ILE A 362 9.75 13.52 0.50
N ASP A 363 10.37 13.99 -0.58
CA ASP A 363 9.71 14.17 -1.87
C ASP A 363 9.55 12.80 -2.53
N PHE A 364 8.57 12.01 -2.08
CA PHE A 364 8.17 10.81 -2.80
C PHE A 364 7.79 11.20 -4.24
N LEU A 365 8.34 10.47 -5.23
CA LEU A 365 7.98 10.60 -6.65
C LEU A 365 6.46 10.66 -6.88
N SER A 366 5.72 9.94 -6.03
CA SER A 366 4.31 10.22 -5.72
C SER A 366 3.92 9.52 -4.42
N LYS A 367 3.47 10.29 -3.43
CA LYS A 367 2.94 9.78 -2.14
C LYS A 367 1.83 8.76 -2.36
N HIS A 368 0.88 9.06 -3.26
CA HIS A 368 -0.22 8.16 -3.59
C HIS A 368 0.27 6.89 -4.28
N THR A 369 1.24 6.97 -5.19
CA THR A 369 1.84 5.76 -5.80
C THR A 369 2.51 4.89 -4.74
N MET A 370 3.21 5.50 -3.78
CA MET A 370 3.84 4.78 -2.66
C MET A 370 2.79 4.07 -1.79
N HIS A 371 1.71 4.76 -1.37
CA HIS A 371 0.63 4.13 -0.60
C HIS A 371 -0.10 3.03 -1.37
N ALA A 372 -0.24 3.19 -2.69
CA ALA A 372 -0.85 2.20 -3.56
C ALA A 372 0.06 0.99 -3.84
N ASP A 373 1.32 0.97 -3.40
CA ASP A 373 2.32 -0.03 -3.81
C ASP A 373 2.41 -0.13 -5.35
N ALA A 374 2.33 1.02 -6.03
CA ALA A 374 2.27 1.13 -7.50
C ALA A 374 1.13 0.32 -8.16
N GLU A 375 0.01 0.10 -7.46
CA GLU A 375 -1.18 -0.54 -8.04
C GLU A 375 -1.78 0.31 -9.15
N LYS A 376 -2.13 -0.29 -10.29
CA LYS A 376 -2.58 0.48 -11.46
C LYS A 376 -3.99 1.06 -11.30
N TYR A 377 -4.84 0.32 -10.59
CA TYR A 377 -6.23 0.68 -10.33
C TYR A 377 -6.47 0.76 -8.83
N ILE A 378 -7.09 1.86 -8.41
CA ILE A 378 -7.51 2.11 -7.03
C ILE A 378 -8.97 2.55 -7.01
N ALA A 379 -9.55 2.61 -5.81
CA ALA A 379 -10.89 3.12 -5.64
C ALA A 379 -10.92 4.65 -5.58
N TYR A 380 -10.04 5.25 -4.77
CA TYR A 380 -9.96 6.69 -4.60
C TYR A 380 -8.67 7.10 -3.89
N SER A 381 -8.31 8.39 -3.94
CA SER A 381 -7.13 8.92 -3.24
C SER A 381 -7.18 10.43 -3.09
N GLY A 382 -6.45 10.96 -2.12
CA GLY A 382 -6.42 12.40 -1.88
C GLY A 382 -5.69 12.74 -0.59
N GLU A 383 -6.13 13.79 0.06
CA GLU A 383 -5.76 14.15 1.43
C GLU A 383 -7.00 14.26 2.32
N PHE A 384 -6.78 14.22 3.64
CA PHE A 384 -7.82 14.42 4.62
C PHE A 384 -7.29 15.03 5.91
N PHE A 385 -8.18 15.58 6.73
CA PHE A 385 -7.89 16.02 8.10
C PHE A 385 -9.14 15.87 8.99
N ILE A 386 -8.94 16.00 10.29
CA ILE A 386 -10.03 15.95 11.27
C ILE A 386 -10.33 17.35 11.79
N ARG A 387 -11.62 17.65 11.92
CA ARG A 387 -12.13 18.86 12.56
C ARG A 387 -13.00 18.48 13.75
N ARG A 388 -12.84 19.17 14.88
CA ARG A 388 -13.69 18.94 16.06
C ARG A 388 -14.80 19.99 16.14
N LEU A 389 -16.01 19.52 16.40
CA LEU A 389 -17.23 20.29 16.61
C LEU A 389 -17.39 20.69 18.08
N GLN A 390 -18.13 21.76 18.32
CA GLN A 390 -18.47 22.19 19.68
C GLN A 390 -19.48 21.24 20.33
N HIS A 391 -20.41 20.70 19.56
CA HIS A 391 -21.46 19.79 20.02
C HIS A 391 -21.36 18.41 19.35
N PRO A 392 -21.82 17.33 20.01
CA PRO A 392 -21.71 15.98 19.47
C PRO A 392 -22.90 15.63 18.58
N ASP A 393 -23.05 16.33 17.46
CA ASP A 393 -24.18 16.18 16.53
C ASP A 393 -23.81 15.38 15.26
N ALA A 394 -22.54 14.97 15.10
CA ALA A 394 -22.01 14.32 13.91
C ALA A 394 -22.34 15.11 12.63
N ASN A 395 -22.32 16.45 12.71
CA ASN A 395 -22.65 17.32 11.59
C ASN A 395 -21.83 16.96 10.35
N ASP A 396 -22.45 16.89 9.18
CA ASP A 396 -21.77 16.61 7.91
C ASP A 396 -21.78 17.82 6.95
N SER A 397 -22.17 18.99 7.46
CA SER A 397 -22.08 20.27 6.76
C SER A 397 -20.64 20.78 6.73
N PRO A 398 -20.16 21.30 5.57
CA PRO A 398 -18.89 21.99 5.50
C PRO A 398 -18.81 23.23 6.42
N GLU A 399 -19.94 23.91 6.62
CA GLU A 399 -20.07 25.09 7.46
C GLU A 399 -21.17 24.86 8.51
N PRO A 400 -20.84 24.22 9.63
CA PRO A 400 -21.79 24.02 10.71
C PRO A 400 -22.00 25.35 11.43
N LYS A 401 -23.21 25.58 11.95
CA LYS A 401 -23.58 26.83 12.67
C LYS A 401 -23.11 26.77 14.13
N GLU A 402 -21.87 26.35 14.34
CA GLU A 402 -21.24 26.21 15.64
C GLU A 402 -19.74 26.46 15.51
N LYS A 403 -19.04 26.52 16.65
CA LYS A 403 -17.59 26.68 16.65
C LYS A 403 -16.93 25.36 16.27
N THR A 404 -15.83 25.45 15.52
CA THR A 404 -15.03 24.29 15.13
C THR A 404 -13.55 24.49 15.42
N HIS A 405 -12.88 23.47 15.94
CA HIS A 405 -11.42 23.43 16.09
C HIS A 405 -10.80 22.77 14.86
N PRO A 406 -9.80 23.40 14.21
CA PRO A 406 -8.90 24.39 14.83
C PRO A 406 -9.19 25.87 14.54
N SER A 407 -10.22 26.21 13.75
CA SER A 407 -10.52 27.60 13.40
C SER A 407 -10.84 28.48 14.63
N GLU A 408 -11.47 27.91 15.65
CA GLU A 408 -11.74 28.56 16.94
C GLU A 408 -11.36 27.65 18.13
N PRO A 409 -10.96 28.23 19.28
CA PRO A 409 -10.67 27.46 20.48
C PRO A 409 -11.97 26.93 21.12
N ILE A 410 -12.03 25.60 21.32
CA ILE A 410 -13.16 24.91 21.95
C ILE A 410 -12.67 24.20 23.23
N PRO A 411 -13.35 24.38 24.38
CA PRO A 411 -12.98 23.69 25.61
C PRO A 411 -13.12 22.16 25.50
N GLY A 412 -12.49 21.41 26.42
CA GLY A 412 -12.72 19.97 26.52
C GLY A 412 -11.94 19.11 25.51
N GLY A 413 -10.82 19.58 24.96
CA GLY A 413 -9.97 18.80 24.07
C GLY A 413 -8.61 19.47 23.81
N PRO A 414 -7.84 18.98 22.82
CA PRO A 414 -6.50 19.48 22.52
C PRO A 414 -6.49 21.00 22.28
N PRO A 415 -5.38 21.69 22.60
CA PRO A 415 -4.12 21.16 23.13
C PRO A 415 -4.09 20.98 24.66
N ASN A 416 -5.11 21.44 25.39
CA ASN A 416 -5.05 21.53 26.86
C ASN A 416 -5.60 20.31 27.61
N GLN A 417 -6.47 19.52 26.95
CA GLN A 417 -7.14 18.35 27.53
C GLN A 417 -7.14 17.20 26.51
N PRO A 418 -7.28 15.94 26.95
CA PRO A 418 -7.40 14.82 26.03
C PRO A 418 -8.63 14.98 25.12
N PRO A 419 -8.57 14.52 23.86
CA PRO A 419 -9.70 14.59 22.93
C PRO A 419 -10.90 13.79 23.44
N PRO A 420 -12.15 14.32 23.33
CA PRO A 420 -13.36 13.58 23.68
C PRO A 420 -13.45 12.25 22.92
N PRO A 421 -13.60 11.09 23.60
CA PRO A 421 -13.67 9.80 22.93
C PRO A 421 -15.09 9.51 22.40
N ASN A 422 -15.66 10.44 21.64
CA ASN A 422 -16.98 10.30 21.03
C ASN A 422 -16.93 10.79 19.56
N PRO A 423 -17.15 9.91 18.57
CA PRO A 423 -17.03 10.27 17.15
C PRO A 423 -17.94 11.42 16.72
N ALA A 424 -19.06 11.63 17.41
CA ALA A 424 -20.02 12.67 17.06
C ALA A 424 -19.49 14.10 17.24
N PHE A 425 -18.39 14.27 17.98
CA PHE A 425 -17.68 15.56 18.03
C PHE A 425 -16.76 15.80 16.84
N TYR A 426 -16.66 14.88 15.88
CA TYR A 426 -15.63 14.94 14.84
C TYR A 426 -16.21 14.89 13.45
N GLN A 427 -15.53 15.62 12.56
CA GLN A 427 -15.72 15.56 11.13
C GLN A 427 -14.44 15.11 10.46
N LEU A 428 -14.58 14.17 9.52
CA LEU A 428 -13.56 13.81 8.54
C LEU A 428 -13.75 14.68 7.30
N TYR A 429 -12.82 15.59 7.06
CA TYR A 429 -12.68 16.32 5.81
C TYR A 429 -11.80 15.54 4.88
N ILE A 430 -12.34 15.12 3.74
CA ILE A 430 -11.62 14.28 2.78
C ILE A 430 -11.81 14.79 1.35
N ASP A 431 -10.73 14.82 0.58
CA ASP A 431 -10.72 15.39 -0.77
C ASP A 431 -10.18 14.41 -1.82
N ASN A 432 -10.06 14.91 -3.05
CA ASN A 432 -9.51 14.23 -4.22
C ASN A 432 -8.13 14.78 -4.65
N GLU A 433 -7.35 15.37 -3.75
CA GLU A 433 -6.01 15.92 -4.04
C GLU A 433 -4.99 14.80 -4.28
N SER A 434 -5.00 14.23 -5.50
CA SER A 434 -4.00 13.28 -5.95
C SER A 434 -3.48 13.63 -7.34
N GLY A 435 -2.20 13.99 -7.42
CA GLY A 435 -1.54 14.24 -8.69
C GLY A 435 -1.46 13.00 -9.59
N THR A 436 -1.42 11.80 -9.00
CA THR A 436 -1.21 10.53 -9.72
C THR A 436 -2.47 9.91 -10.25
N TYR A 437 -3.55 9.88 -9.46
CA TYR A 437 -4.80 9.23 -9.89
C TYR A 437 -5.86 10.25 -10.30
N ARG A 438 -5.72 11.51 -9.88
CA ARG A 438 -6.65 12.63 -10.14
C ARG A 438 -8.12 12.22 -10.09
N PRO A 439 -8.61 11.75 -8.93
CA PRO A 439 -9.96 11.21 -8.85
C PRO A 439 -11.02 12.26 -9.20
N GLU A 440 -12.04 11.79 -9.90
CA GLU A 440 -13.13 12.61 -10.40
C GLU A 440 -13.97 13.20 -9.26
N LYS A 441 -14.35 14.48 -9.40
CA LYS A 441 -15.11 15.21 -8.37
C LYS A 441 -16.59 14.85 -8.33
N SER A 442 -17.17 14.44 -9.47
CA SER A 442 -18.60 14.10 -9.56
C SER A 442 -19.02 12.89 -8.71
N ILE A 443 -18.08 12.05 -8.31
CA ILE A 443 -18.29 10.83 -7.51
C ILE A 443 -17.88 10.99 -6.03
N LEU A 444 -17.56 12.21 -5.58
CA LEU A 444 -17.37 12.51 -4.16
C LEU A 444 -18.58 12.09 -3.28
N PRO A 445 -19.85 12.21 -3.74
CA PRO A 445 -20.99 11.70 -2.98
C PRO A 445 -20.93 10.19 -2.70
N ASP A 446 -20.45 9.39 -3.66
CA ASP A 446 -20.33 7.93 -3.51
C ASP A 446 -19.25 7.58 -2.47
N LEU A 447 -18.14 8.35 -2.46
CA LEU A 447 -17.12 8.24 -1.42
C LEU A 447 -17.70 8.62 -0.05
N LYS A 448 -18.47 9.70 0.03
CA LYS A 448 -19.12 10.15 1.26
C LYS A 448 -20.01 9.05 1.84
N GLU A 449 -20.90 8.47 1.03
CA GLU A 449 -21.80 7.40 1.46
C GLU A 449 -21.03 6.16 1.96
N PHE A 450 -19.99 5.75 1.23
CA PHE A 450 -19.15 4.61 1.61
C PHE A 450 -18.45 4.82 2.96
N LEU A 451 -17.91 6.02 3.20
CA LEU A 451 -17.24 6.36 4.45
C LEU A 451 -18.23 6.56 5.60
N GLN A 452 -19.41 7.15 5.36
CA GLN A 452 -20.47 7.27 6.38
C GLN A 452 -20.93 5.91 6.89
N LYS A 453 -21.08 4.94 5.98
CA LYS A 453 -21.41 3.55 6.35
C LYS A 453 -20.30 2.90 7.18
N ASN A 454 -19.04 3.13 6.84
CA ASN A 454 -17.90 2.52 7.52
C ASN A 454 -17.55 3.20 8.86
N PHE A 455 -17.84 4.49 8.99
CA PHE A 455 -17.58 5.31 10.18
C PHE A 455 -18.86 5.95 10.72
N PRO A 456 -19.78 5.16 11.29
CA PRO A 456 -21.00 5.70 11.87
C PRO A 456 -20.70 6.66 13.03
N ASP A 457 -21.65 7.53 13.33
CA ASP A 457 -21.58 8.57 14.37
C ASP A 457 -20.49 9.63 14.15
N MET A 458 -19.84 9.69 12.98
CA MET A 458 -18.84 10.72 12.63
C MET A 458 -19.33 11.52 11.42
N GLY A 459 -19.13 12.83 11.43
CA GLY A 459 -19.47 13.67 10.27
C GLY A 459 -18.51 13.42 9.11
N ILE A 460 -19.00 13.22 7.89
CA ILE A 460 -18.16 13.03 6.71
C ILE A 460 -18.39 14.18 5.74
N VAL A 461 -17.33 14.94 5.46
CA VAL A 461 -17.35 16.08 4.55
C VAL A 461 -16.39 15.81 3.40
N THR A 462 -16.94 15.69 2.20
CA THR A 462 -16.17 15.53 0.96
C THR A 462 -16.05 16.85 0.24
N MET A 463 -14.83 17.26 -0.14
CA MET A 463 -14.59 18.50 -0.87
C MET A 463 -13.72 18.27 -2.11
N ASN A 464 -13.90 19.12 -3.12
CA ASN A 464 -13.05 19.10 -4.31
C ASN A 464 -11.77 19.91 -4.05
N VAL A 465 -10.64 19.44 -4.56
CA VAL A 465 -9.32 20.10 -4.44
C VAL A 465 -9.31 21.55 -4.97
N GLU A 466 -10.16 21.85 -5.97
CA GLU A 466 -10.28 23.17 -6.59
C GLU A 466 -11.07 24.18 -5.73
N ASP A 467 -11.64 23.75 -4.61
CA ASP A 467 -12.40 24.62 -3.72
C ASP A 467 -11.48 25.51 -2.87
N GLU A 468 -11.62 26.83 -3.02
CA GLU A 468 -10.82 27.82 -2.27
C GLU A 468 -11.04 27.72 -0.76
N HIS A 469 -12.22 27.31 -0.31
CA HIS A 469 -12.51 27.14 1.10
C HIS A 469 -11.72 25.97 1.70
N LEU A 470 -11.60 24.86 0.96
CA LEU A 470 -10.76 23.74 1.38
C LEU A 470 -9.30 24.16 1.56
N GLN A 471 -8.76 24.97 0.63
CA GLN A 471 -7.39 25.46 0.72
C GLN A 471 -7.18 26.33 1.97
N LYS A 472 -8.12 27.21 2.28
CA LYS A 472 -8.10 28.02 3.50
C LYS A 472 -8.09 27.14 4.76
N LEU A 473 -8.94 26.12 4.82
CA LEU A 473 -8.99 25.19 5.95
C LEU A 473 -7.66 24.41 6.10
N LYS A 474 -7.06 23.96 5.00
CA LYS A 474 -5.74 23.31 5.04
C LYS A 474 -4.63 24.27 5.52
N ASP A 475 -4.70 25.55 5.16
CA ASP A 475 -3.74 26.53 5.64
C ASP A 475 -3.90 26.83 7.14
N GLU A 476 -5.12 26.83 7.67
CA GLU A 476 -5.39 26.89 9.10
C GLU A 476 -4.80 25.68 9.83
N GLN A 477 -4.98 24.47 9.31
CA GLN A 477 -4.36 23.24 9.84
C GLN A 477 -2.82 23.36 9.88
N ARG A 478 -2.21 23.81 8.78
CA ARG A 478 -0.75 24.01 8.69
C ARG A 478 -0.24 25.09 9.66
N ALA A 479 -1.02 26.15 9.91
CA ALA A 479 -0.65 27.20 10.85
C ALA A 479 -0.62 26.65 12.29
N ILE A 480 -1.63 25.86 12.66
CA ILE A 480 -1.74 25.22 13.98
C ILE A 480 -0.66 24.17 14.17
N LYS A 481 -0.38 23.38 13.14
CA LYS A 481 0.74 22.44 13.14
C LYS A 481 2.08 23.13 13.42
N LYS A 482 2.28 24.36 12.94
CA LYS A 482 3.49 25.15 13.24
C LYS A 482 3.52 25.71 14.66
N SER A 483 2.36 26.05 15.25
CA SER A 483 2.29 26.63 16.59
C SER A 483 2.25 25.59 17.71
N GLU A 484 1.51 24.49 17.51
CA GLU A 484 1.32 23.42 18.48
C GLU A 484 2.28 22.24 18.25
N GLY A 485 2.67 22.02 16.99
CA GLY A 485 3.62 20.97 16.67
C GLY A 485 4.97 21.29 17.30
N ARG A 486 5.50 20.34 18.08
CA ARG A 486 6.91 20.34 18.44
C ARG A 486 7.71 20.39 17.13
N MET A 487 8.32 21.53 16.82
CA MET A 487 9.09 21.71 15.59
C MET A 487 10.08 20.56 15.42
N MET A 488 9.81 19.67 14.46
CA MET A 488 10.74 18.63 14.05
C MET A 488 11.90 19.31 13.31
N HIS A 489 13.00 19.54 14.01
CA HIS A 489 14.28 19.76 13.36
C HIS A 489 14.84 18.41 12.91
N VAL A 490 14.42 17.94 11.73
CA VAL A 490 15.15 16.87 11.05
C VAL A 490 16.47 17.45 10.55
N VAL A 491 17.55 17.19 11.28
CA VAL A 491 18.89 17.44 10.79
C VAL A 491 19.18 16.34 9.77
N MET A 492 19.07 16.64 8.48
CA MET A 492 19.58 15.78 7.41
C MET A 492 21.09 15.65 7.57
N ASN A 493 21.54 14.62 8.30
CA ASN A 493 22.93 14.25 8.33
C ASN A 493 23.20 13.41 7.07
N SER A 494 24.20 13.78 6.27
CA SER A 494 24.60 13.14 5.01
C SER A 494 25.25 11.76 5.18
N SER A 495 24.86 11.03 6.22
CA SER A 495 25.40 9.71 6.55
C SER A 495 24.44 8.61 6.09
N SER A 496 24.82 7.94 5.01
CA SER A 496 24.59 6.53 4.61
C SER A 496 23.45 5.69 5.23
N ASP A 497 22.27 6.23 5.51
CA ASP A 497 21.09 5.44 5.83
C ASP A 497 20.32 5.11 4.52
N SER A 498 19.87 3.87 4.35
CA SER A 498 19.41 3.33 3.06
C SER A 498 18.20 4.03 2.43
N LEU A 499 17.45 4.86 3.17
CA LEU A 499 16.35 5.68 2.62
C LEU A 499 16.86 6.87 1.82
N SER A 500 17.87 7.60 2.32
CA SER A 500 18.50 8.68 1.54
C SER A 500 19.13 8.13 0.27
N SER A 501 19.68 6.92 0.32
CA SER A 501 20.13 6.20 -0.88
C SER A 501 18.98 5.90 -1.83
N VAL A 502 17.82 5.40 -1.37
CA VAL A 502 16.68 5.09 -2.25
C VAL A 502 16.03 6.36 -2.81
N GLU A 503 15.91 7.41 -2.02
CA GLU A 503 15.39 8.72 -2.46
C GLU A 503 16.34 9.42 -3.41
N SER A 504 17.64 9.42 -3.10
CA SER A 504 18.65 9.95 -4.02
C SER A 504 18.69 9.14 -5.30
N GLU A 505 18.53 7.81 -5.23
CA GLU A 505 18.39 6.97 -6.42
C GLU A 505 17.15 7.35 -7.24
N LEU A 506 16.00 7.54 -6.61
CA LEU A 506 14.76 7.91 -7.30
C LEU A 506 14.84 9.33 -7.89
N ASN A 507 15.44 10.27 -7.17
CA ASN A 507 15.68 11.62 -7.64
C ASN A 507 16.70 11.64 -8.77
N ASP A 508 17.83 10.94 -8.66
CA ASP A 508 18.85 10.82 -9.72
C ASP A 508 18.25 10.19 -10.98
N GLU A 509 17.46 9.12 -10.84
CA GLU A 509 16.74 8.50 -11.96
C GLU A 509 15.76 9.51 -12.58
N ASN A 510 14.99 10.25 -11.78
CA ASN A 510 14.04 11.26 -12.25
C ASN A 510 14.72 12.45 -12.96
N TYR A 511 15.82 12.96 -12.41
CA TYR A 511 16.65 14.00 -13.05
C TYR A 511 17.25 13.50 -14.36
N SER A 512 17.76 12.26 -14.38
CA SER A 512 18.29 11.67 -15.61
C SER A 512 17.20 11.48 -16.67
N LEU A 513 15.97 11.17 -16.26
CA LEU A 513 14.78 11.09 -17.09
C LEU A 513 14.40 12.46 -17.69
N GLU A 514 14.30 13.51 -16.87
CA GLU A 514 14.01 14.87 -17.34
C GLU A 514 15.10 15.41 -18.27
N ALA A 515 16.36 15.03 -18.03
CA ALA A 515 17.50 15.40 -18.87
C ALA A 515 17.70 14.50 -20.11
N GLY A 516 16.89 13.46 -20.29
CA GLY A 516 17.03 12.50 -21.40
C GLY A 516 18.31 11.66 -21.36
N ARG A 517 19.00 11.57 -20.21
CA ARG A 517 20.27 10.86 -20.02
C ARG A 517 20.05 9.47 -19.41
N ARG A 518 21.01 8.55 -19.55
CA ARG A 518 21.00 7.25 -18.86
C ARG A 518 21.62 7.38 -17.48
N SER A 519 21.01 6.74 -16.48
CA SER A 519 21.58 6.68 -15.14
C SER A 519 22.75 5.69 -15.08
N LYS A 520 23.60 5.81 -14.05
CA LYS A 520 24.71 4.86 -13.80
C LYS A 520 24.20 3.43 -13.61
N LYS A 521 23.06 3.25 -12.93
CA LYS A 521 22.46 1.93 -12.71
C LYS A 521 21.84 1.38 -13.97
N GLU A 522 21.18 2.20 -14.77
CA GLU A 522 20.65 1.77 -16.07
C GLU A 522 21.77 1.27 -16.98
N ALA A 523 22.88 2.00 -17.05
CA ALA A 523 24.05 1.60 -17.84
C ALA A 523 24.67 0.29 -17.31
N ALA A 524 24.81 0.14 -15.98
CA ALA A 524 25.26 -1.12 -15.38
C ALA A 524 24.31 -2.29 -15.67
N HIS A 525 23.00 -2.07 -15.58
CA HIS A 525 21.99 -3.10 -15.85
C HIS A 525 21.93 -3.48 -17.33
N ALA A 526 22.18 -2.54 -18.24
CA ALA A 526 22.28 -2.79 -19.68
C ALA A 526 23.46 -3.71 -19.99
N VAL A 527 24.63 -3.46 -19.38
CA VAL A 527 25.81 -4.34 -19.47
C VAL A 527 25.50 -5.74 -18.93
N LEU A 528 24.81 -5.84 -17.79
CA LEU A 528 24.46 -7.13 -17.18
C LEU A 528 23.46 -7.94 -18.01
N ARG A 529 22.48 -7.31 -18.66
CA ARG A 529 21.49 -8.01 -19.51
C ARG A 529 22.08 -8.40 -20.87
N HIS A 530 22.88 -7.53 -21.46
CA HIS A 530 23.45 -7.70 -22.79
C HIS A 530 24.90 -7.23 -22.79
N PRO A 531 25.87 -8.10 -22.45
CA PRO A 531 27.28 -7.73 -22.40
C PRO A 531 27.82 -7.58 -23.83
N ASN A 532 27.82 -6.35 -24.36
CA ASN A 532 28.41 -6.01 -25.65
C ASN A 532 29.38 -4.81 -25.50
N PRO A 533 30.34 -4.62 -26.43
CA PRO A 533 31.34 -3.56 -26.32
C PRO A 533 30.76 -2.14 -26.24
N GLU A 534 29.64 -1.90 -26.94
CA GLU A 534 28.93 -0.61 -26.93
C GLU A 534 28.36 -0.28 -25.55
N HIS A 535 27.65 -1.21 -24.88
CA HIS A 535 27.12 -1.00 -23.53
C HIS A 535 28.23 -0.84 -22.49
N PHE A 536 29.37 -1.51 -22.65
CA PHE A 536 30.54 -1.31 -21.77
C PHE A 536 31.14 0.09 -21.95
N LYS A 537 31.26 0.57 -23.19
CA LYS A 537 31.77 1.91 -23.50
C LYS A 537 30.82 2.99 -22.98
N GLU A 538 29.52 2.84 -23.20
CA GLU A 538 28.48 3.74 -22.68
C GLU A 538 28.44 3.76 -21.15
N ALA A 539 28.56 2.59 -20.49
CA ALA A 539 28.61 2.53 -19.03
C ALA A 539 29.87 3.22 -18.48
N ALA A 540 31.02 3.10 -19.15
CA ALA A 540 32.22 3.82 -18.78
C ALA A 540 32.04 5.34 -18.91
N GLU A 541 31.42 5.82 -19.99
CA GLU A 541 31.15 7.26 -20.20
C GLU A 541 30.21 7.87 -19.15
N VAL A 542 29.22 7.12 -18.67
CA VAL A 542 28.27 7.57 -17.64
C VAL A 542 28.85 7.46 -16.22
N MET A 543 29.76 6.50 -15.98
CA MET A 543 30.37 6.28 -14.67
C MET A 543 31.61 7.14 -14.41
N LEU A 544 32.30 7.58 -15.46
CA LEU A 544 33.48 8.44 -15.34
C LEU A 544 33.05 9.92 -15.25
N PRO A 545 33.52 10.68 -14.24
CA PRO A 545 33.22 12.10 -14.16
C PRO A 545 33.80 12.83 -15.38
N HIS A 546 33.00 13.69 -16.02
CA HIS A 546 33.48 14.59 -17.05
C HIS A 546 34.67 15.40 -16.49
N ARG A 547 35.88 15.05 -16.90
CA ARG A 547 37.01 15.98 -16.80
C ARG A 547 36.67 17.12 -17.74
N GLU A 548 36.29 18.26 -17.20
CA GLU A 548 36.35 19.52 -17.93
C GLU A 548 37.72 19.60 -18.58
N LYS A 549 37.75 19.61 -19.92
CA LYS A 549 38.96 19.92 -20.66
C LYS A 549 39.32 21.34 -20.26
N LYS A 550 40.36 21.50 -19.44
CA LYS A 550 41.13 22.74 -19.41
C LYS A 550 41.56 23.00 -20.85
N VAL A 551 40.97 24.03 -21.44
CA VAL A 551 41.51 24.65 -22.65
C VAL A 551 42.83 25.29 -22.19
N GLU A 552 43.94 24.76 -22.71
CA GLU A 552 45.27 25.37 -22.55
C GLU A 552 45.37 26.68 -23.34
#